data_AF-A0A7J4SJ52-F1
#
_entry.id   AF-A0A7J4SJ52-F1
#
_cell.length_a   1.000
_cell.length_b   1.000
_cell.length_c   1.000
_cell.angle_alpha   90.00
_cell.angle_beta   90.00
_cell.angle_gamma   90.00
#
_symmetry.space_group_name_H-M   'P 1'
#
loop_
_entity.id
_entity.type
_entity.pdbx_description
1 polymer ?
#
loop_
_entity_poly.entity_id
_entity_poly.type
_entity_poly.pdbx_seq_one_letter_code
_entity_poly.pdbx_strand_id
1 'polypeptide(L)'
;MVEIECPYCDEDIELDDDEFGLFECPYCEEEFLWEQEANSIEIKNFAYFSRSNLRYFVPLAVLIGGIIIIALILLWVVLAFGNAMSCGWQNTC
;
A
#
# COMPACT_ATOMS: atom_id res chain seq x y z
N MET A 1 2.51 13.57 32.40
CA MET A 1 2.45 12.14 32.10
C MET A 1 0.99 11.80 31.88
N VAL A 2 0.65 11.34 30.68
CA VAL A 2 -0.68 10.95 30.25
C VAL A 2 -0.68 9.44 30.04
N GLU A 3 -1.65 8.77 30.63
CA GLU A 3 -1.92 7.36 30.38
C GLU A 3 -2.75 7.27 29.10
N ILE A 4 -2.22 6.60 28.08
CA ILE A 4 -2.94 6.36 26.83
C ILE A 4 -3.06 4.87 26.58
N GLU A 5 -4.19 4.45 26.04
CA GLU A 5 -4.44 3.05 25.70
C GLU A 5 -3.86 2.77 24.30
N CYS A 6 -3.02 1.73 24.18
CA CYS A 6 -2.46 1.34 22.90
C CYS A 6 -3.56 0.76 21.99
N PRO A 7 -3.76 1.27 20.76
CA PRO A 7 -4.83 0.83 19.86
C PRO A 7 -4.66 -0.59 19.28
N TYR A 8 -3.57 -1.28 19.65
CA TYR A 8 -3.23 -2.61 19.14
C TYR A 8 -3.27 -3.71 20.21
N CYS A 9 -2.97 -3.39 21.46
CA CYS A 9 -2.93 -4.36 22.56
C CYS A 9 -3.82 -4.01 23.75
N ASP A 10 -4.56 -2.89 23.69
CA ASP A 10 -5.45 -2.42 24.75
C ASP A 10 -4.72 -2.29 26.12
N GLU A 11 -3.41 -2.08 26.09
CA GLU A 11 -2.57 -1.86 27.27
C GLU A 11 -2.27 -0.38 27.44
N ASP A 12 -2.32 0.09 28.68
CA ASP A 12 -2.03 1.47 29.05
C ASP A 12 -0.52 1.72 29.04
N ILE A 13 -0.14 2.81 28.39
CA ILE A 13 1.25 3.29 28.30
C ILE A 13 1.32 4.72 28.81
N GLU A 14 2.36 4.99 29.60
CA GLU A 14 2.63 6.31 30.15
C GLU A 14 3.51 7.09 29.16
N LEU A 15 3.00 8.20 28.66
CA LEU A 15 3.72 9.12 27.79
C LEU A 15 3.82 10.51 28.42
N ASP A 16 4.85 11.26 28.05
CA ASP A 16 4.96 12.65 28.51
C ASP A 16 3.95 13.54 27.77
N ASP A 17 3.37 14.51 28.49
CA ASP A 17 2.27 15.33 27.97
C ASP A 17 2.67 16.22 26.78
N ASP A 18 3.99 16.45 26.63
CA ASP A 18 4.61 17.26 25.59
C ASP A 18 5.26 16.42 24.46
N GLU A 19 5.10 15.09 24.50
CA GLU A 19 5.64 14.20 23.48
C GLU A 19 4.60 13.88 22.41
N PHE A 20 4.91 14.18 21.15
CA PHE A 20 4.01 13.99 20.01
C PHE A 20 4.80 13.39 18.84
N GLY A 21 4.21 12.45 18.11
CA GLY A 21 4.86 11.78 17.00
C GLY A 21 4.57 10.29 16.92
N LEU A 22 5.47 9.53 16.28
CA LEU A 22 5.40 8.07 16.25
C LEU A 22 6.07 7.51 17.50
N PHE A 23 5.31 6.69 18.23
CA PHE A 23 5.75 5.95 19.39
C PHE A 23 5.64 4.46 19.13
N GLU A 24 6.61 3.72 19.64
CA GLU A 24 6.59 2.28 19.65
C GLU A 24 6.03 1.82 21.00
N CYS A 25 4.99 0.98 20.97
CA CYS A 25 4.45 0.40 22.20
C CYS A 25 5.44 -0.62 22.77
N PRO A 26 5.86 -0.53 24.04
CA PRO A 26 6.83 -1.45 24.64
C PRO A 26 6.29 -2.88 24.84
N TYR A 27 4.97 -3.08 24.68
CA TYR A 27 4.34 -4.37 24.91
C TYR A 27 4.10 -5.17 23.63
N CYS A 28 3.70 -4.51 22.55
CA CYS A 28 3.43 -5.14 21.26
C CYS A 28 4.49 -4.83 20.18
N GLU A 29 5.40 -3.89 20.44
CA GLU A 29 6.44 -3.44 19.49
C GLU A 29 5.84 -2.81 18.21
N GLU A 30 4.54 -2.48 18.23
CA GLU A 30 3.89 -1.77 17.14
C GLU A 30 4.00 -0.24 17.27
N GLU A 31 4.27 0.40 16.14
CA GLU A 31 4.31 1.85 16.01
C GLU A 31 2.90 2.46 15.85
N PHE A 32 2.60 3.49 16.64
CA PHE A 32 1.38 4.28 16.56
C PHE A 32 1.67 5.77 16.67
N LEU A 33 0.79 6.61 16.13
CA LEU A 33 0.95 8.07 16.17
C LEU A 33 0.17 8.64 17.36
N TRP A 34 0.84 9.40 18.21
CA TRP A 34 0.22 10.16 19.31
C TRP A 34 0.29 11.65 19.03
N GLU A 35 -0.86 12.32 19.05
CA GLU A 35 -0.99 13.75 18.79
C GLU A 35 -1.93 14.36 19.85
N GLN A 36 -1.48 15.43 20.52
CA GLN A 36 -2.38 16.21 21.39
C GLN A 36 -3.51 16.77 20.54
N GLU A 37 -4.75 16.74 21.05
CA GLU A 37 -5.92 17.37 20.40
C GLU A 37 -5.80 18.91 20.41
N ALA A 38 -4.79 19.45 19.75
CA ALA A 38 -4.67 20.86 19.45
C ALA A 38 -5.37 21.14 18.11
N ASN A 39 -6.70 21.32 18.17
CA ASN A 39 -7.54 22.05 17.20
C ASN A 39 -6.87 22.34 15.82
N SER A 40 -6.57 21.31 15.04
CA SER A 40 -5.98 21.47 13.72
C SER A 40 -6.54 20.39 12.81
N ILE A 41 -7.40 20.87 11.91
CA ILE A 41 -7.88 20.28 10.65
C ILE A 41 -7.78 18.75 10.63
N GLU A 42 -8.93 18.09 10.73
CA GLU A 42 -9.11 16.66 10.47
C GLU A 42 -8.53 16.25 9.10
N ILE A 43 -7.23 16.01 9.04
CA ILE A 43 -6.60 15.17 8.02
C ILE A 43 -6.49 13.74 8.60
N LYS A 44 -7.52 13.29 9.31
CA LYS A 44 -7.70 11.88 9.67
C LYS A 44 -8.10 11.00 8.46
N ASN A 45 -8.02 11.55 7.23
CA ASN A 45 -8.51 10.93 6.00
C ASN A 45 -7.42 10.47 5.01
N PHE A 46 -6.19 10.16 5.45
CA PHE A 46 -5.25 9.48 4.55
C PHE A 46 -4.40 8.38 5.20
N ALA A 47 -4.04 8.51 6.48
CA ALA A 47 -3.22 7.48 7.15
C ALA A 47 -4.03 6.23 7.57
N TYR A 48 -5.29 6.41 8.01
CA TYR A 48 -6.15 5.30 8.45
C TYR A 48 -6.87 4.56 7.30
N PHE A 49 -7.23 5.29 6.23
CA PHE A 49 -7.87 4.69 5.05
C PHE A 49 -6.92 3.75 4.26
N SER A 50 -5.63 3.74 4.59
CA SER A 50 -4.57 3.06 3.86
C SER A 50 -4.03 1.77 4.51
N ARG A 51 -4.55 1.29 5.65
CA ARG A 51 -4.03 0.05 6.29
C ARG A 51 -5.03 -1.11 6.29
N SER A 52 -6.31 -0.86 6.54
CA SER A 52 -7.35 -1.90 6.54
C SER A 52 -7.84 -2.28 5.13
N ASN A 53 -8.01 -1.30 4.23
CA ASN A 53 -8.37 -1.56 2.83
C ASN A 53 -7.18 -2.03 1.98
N LEU A 54 -5.95 -1.64 2.33
CA LEU A 54 -4.75 -1.98 1.56
C LEU A 54 -4.43 -3.48 1.62
N ARG A 55 -4.63 -4.14 2.77
CA ARG A 55 -4.39 -5.59 2.91
C ARG A 55 -5.30 -6.43 2.01
N TYR A 56 -6.50 -5.94 1.69
CA TYR A 56 -7.43 -6.57 0.75
C TYR A 56 -7.24 -6.09 -0.70
N PHE A 57 -6.88 -4.82 -0.92
CA PHE A 57 -6.66 -4.26 -2.25
C PHE A 57 -5.33 -4.68 -2.89
N VAL A 58 -4.27 -4.89 -2.10
CA VAL A 58 -2.95 -5.29 -2.59
C VAL A 58 -2.97 -6.60 -3.39
N PRO A 59 -3.55 -7.71 -2.91
CA PRO A 59 -3.58 -8.94 -3.72
C PRO A 59 -4.38 -8.74 -5.01
N LEU A 60 -5.50 -8.01 -4.96
CA LEU A 60 -6.32 -7.74 -6.14
C LEU A 60 -5.60 -6.86 -7.18
N ALA A 61 -4.92 -5.81 -6.72
CA ALA A 61 -4.15 -4.90 -7.57
C ALA A 61 -2.94 -5.61 -8.19
N VAL A 62 -2.26 -6.50 -7.45
CA VAL A 62 -1.16 -7.32 -7.95
C VAL A 62 -1.65 -8.33 -9.00
N LEU A 63 -2.81 -8.96 -8.79
CA LEU A 63 -3.41 -9.86 -9.79
C LEU A 63 -3.79 -9.11 -11.07
N ILE A 64 -4.50 -7.98 -10.95
CA ILE A 64 -4.91 -7.17 -12.11
C ILE A 64 -3.68 -6.62 -12.84
N GLY A 65 -2.71 -6.07 -12.10
CA GLY A 65 -1.46 -5.55 -12.66
C GLY A 65 -0.66 -6.64 -13.38
N GLY A 66 -0.54 -7.83 -12.77
CA GLY A 66 0.12 -8.97 -13.37
C GLY A 66 -0.53 -9.41 -14.67
N ILE A 67 -1.87 -9.48 -14.72
CA ILE A 67 -2.62 -9.84 -15.93
C ILE A 67 -2.38 -8.81 -17.04
N ILE A 68 -2.39 -7.51 -16.72
CA ILE A 68 -2.13 -6.43 -17.69
C ILE A 68 -0.71 -6.55 -18.25
N ILE A 69 0.29 -6.78 -17.40
CA ILE A 69 1.69 -6.93 -17.81
C ILE A 69 1.85 -8.14 -18.75
N ILE A 70 1.25 -9.28 -18.39
CA ILE A 70 1.28 -10.49 -19.23
C ILE A 70 0.62 -10.23 -20.58
N ALA A 71 -0.54 -9.56 -20.60
CA ALA A 71 -1.24 -9.23 -21.84
C ALA A 71 -0.40 -8.30 -22.74
N LEU A 72 0.29 -7.32 -22.17
CA LEU A 72 1.18 -6.43 -22.92
C LEU A 72 2.39 -7.18 -23.50
N ILE A 73 2.97 -8.12 -22.74
CA ILE A 73 4.07 -8.97 -23.22
C ILE A 73 3.58 -9.86 -24.38
N LEU A 74 2.43 -10.52 -24.24
CA LEU A 74 1.87 -11.37 -25.29
C LEU A 74 1.52 -10.55 -26.54
N LEU A 75 0.94 -9.36 -26.37
CA LEU A 75 0.66 -8.44 -27.46
C LEU A 75 1.96 -8.04 -28.19
N TRP A 76 3.00 -7.66 -27.45
CA TRP A 76 4.29 -7.31 -28.02
C TRP A 76 4.91 -8.48 -28.79
N VAL A 77 4.83 -9.70 -28.23
CA VAL A 77 5.29 -10.94 -28.88
C VAL A 77 4.53 -11.20 -30.18
N VAL A 78 3.19 -11.12 -30.17
CA VAL A 78 2.36 -11.30 -31.36
C VAL A 78 2.67 -10.24 -32.42
N LEU A 79 2.88 -8.98 -32.02
CA LEU A 79 3.28 -7.91 -32.93
C LEU A 79 4.68 -8.15 -33.51
N ALA A 80 5.64 -8.60 -32.69
CA ALA A 80 6.98 -8.97 -33.15
C ALA A 80 6.93 -10.14 -34.14
N PHE A 81 6.11 -11.15 -33.87
CA PHE A 81 5.86 -12.26 -34.80
C PHE A 81 5.12 -11.82 -36.05
N GLY A 82 4.15 -10.91 -35.95
CA GLY A 82 3.44 -10.33 -37.09
C GLY A 82 4.38 -9.53 -38.00
N ASN A 83 5.31 -8.78 -37.41
CA ASN A 83 6.37 -8.08 -38.14
C ASN A 83 7.39 -9.05 -38.76
N ALA A 84 7.65 -10.20 -38.13
CA ALA A 84 8.50 -11.24 -38.72
C ALA A 84 7.80 -11.99 -39.87
N MET A 85 6.50 -12.27 -39.74
CA MET A 85 5.69 -12.94 -40.77
C MET A 85 5.34 -12.00 -41.93
N SER A 86 5.19 -10.69 -41.71
CA SER A 86 5.00 -9.72 -42.79
C SER A 86 6.23 -9.58 -43.68
N CYS A 87 7.43 -9.88 -43.16
CA CYS A 87 8.66 -10.00 -43.96
C CYS A 87 8.85 -11.36 -44.63
N GLY A 88 8.06 -12.39 -44.28
CA GLY A 88 8.16 -13.76 -44.82
C GLY A 88 7.03 -14.19 -45.75
N TRP A 89 5.93 -13.43 -45.86
CA TRP A 89 4.81 -13.77 -46.75
C TRP A 89 5.06 -13.37 -48.21
N GLN A 90 6.03 -12.49 -48.52
CA GLN A 90 6.27 -12.06 -49.92
C GLN A 90 7.07 -13.07 -50.77
N ASN A 91 7.42 -14.24 -50.24
CA ASN A 91 8.33 -15.20 -50.87
C ASN A 91 7.79 -16.64 -50.93
N THR A 92 6.49 -16.86 -50.69
CA THR A 92 5.83 -18.11 -51.08
C THR A 92 4.73 -17.84 -52.10
N CYS A 93 5.12 -18.03 -53.37
CA CYS A 93 4.33 -18.12 -54.61
C CYS A 93 3.70 -16.84 -55.14
#